data_AF-A0A9D7K4N7-F1
#
_entry.id   AF-A0A9D7K4N7-F1
#
_cell.length_a   1.000
_cell.length_b   1.000
_cell.length_c   1.000
_cell.angle_alpha   90.00
_cell.angle_beta   90.00
_cell.angle_gamma   90.00
#
_symmetry.space_group_name_H-M   'P 1'
#
loop_
_entity.id
_entity.type
_entity.pdbx_description
1 polymer ?
#
loop_
_entity_poly.entity_id
_entity_poly.type
_entity_poly.pdbx_seq_one_letter_code
_entity_poly.pdbx_strand_id
1 'polypeptide(L)' 'MHWNSFSEFLAMGGYGVYVWGSFGVNALIMIVEPIMAVQRRKSLVARLKRQSRAADRNKES' A
#
# COMPACT_ATOMS: atom_id res chain seq x y z
N MET A 1 -16.23 -20.50 26.84
CA MET A 1 -16.51 -19.06 26.92
C MET A 1 -15.24 -18.38 27.39
N HIS A 2 -14.52 -17.58 26.58
CA HIS A 2 -13.43 -16.65 26.98
C HIS A 2 -12.98 -15.80 25.77
N TRP A 3 -13.90 -15.44 24.87
CA TRP A 3 -13.64 -14.55 23.74
C TRP A 3 -14.01 -13.08 24.04
N ASN A 4 -14.30 -12.75 25.32
CA ASN A 4 -14.48 -11.36 25.76
C ASN A 4 -13.14 -10.61 25.92
N SER A 5 -12.03 -11.32 26.17
CA SER A 5 -10.74 -10.67 26.43
C SER A 5 -10.18 -9.89 25.24
N PHE A 6 -10.39 -10.33 24.00
CA PHE A 6 -9.85 -9.60 22.83
C PHE A 6 -10.58 -8.27 22.60
N SER A 7 -11.89 -8.24 22.87
CA SER A 7 -12.71 -7.02 22.79
C SER A 7 -12.46 -6.11 24.00
N GLU A 8 -12.27 -6.67 25.20
CA GLU A 8 -11.83 -5.93 26.40
C GLU A 8 -10.41 -5.39 26.27
N PHE A 9 -9.48 -6.04 25.56
CA PHE A 9 -8.16 -5.46 25.23
C PHE A 9 -8.25 -4.30 24.26
N LEU A 10 -9.20 -4.36 23.31
CA LEU A 10 -9.50 -3.26 22.39
C LEU A 10 -10.22 -2.10 23.10
N ALA A 11 -11.02 -2.42 24.12
CA ALA A 11 -11.93 -1.52 24.81
C ALA A 11 -11.54 -1.25 26.28
N MET A 12 -10.32 -1.60 26.72
CA MET A 12 -9.82 -1.38 28.08
C MET A 12 -9.67 0.13 28.30
N GLY A 13 -10.77 0.78 28.71
CA GLY A 13 -10.80 2.12 29.28
C GLY A 13 -10.40 3.30 28.39
N GLY A 14 -10.29 3.14 27.06
CA GLY A 14 -10.02 4.25 26.12
C GLY A 14 -8.64 4.26 25.45
N TYR A 15 -7.71 3.37 25.81
CA TYR A 15 -6.35 3.33 25.25
C TYR A 15 -6.17 2.43 24.02
N GLY A 16 -7.02 1.42 23.82
CA GLY A 16 -6.88 0.49 22.69
C GLY A 16 -6.99 1.18 21.33
N VAL A 17 -7.87 2.19 21.22
CA VAL A 17 -8.05 3.00 20.00
C VAL A 17 -6.78 3.80 19.67
N TYR A 18 -6.03 4.26 20.68
CA TYR A 18 -4.75 4.95 20.49
C TYR A 18 -3.62 4.01 20.05
N VAL A 19 -3.54 2.81 20.62
CA VAL A 19 -2.52 1.83 20.23
C VAL A 19 -2.76 1.38 18.79
N TRP A 20 -3.98 0.91 18.49
CA TRP A 20 -4.33 0.48 17.14
C TRP A 20 -4.32 1.63 16.14
N GLY A 21 -4.69 2.84 16.55
CA GLY A 21 -4.56 4.05 15.75
C GLY A 21 -3.10 4.38 15.43
N SER A 22 -2.19 4.31 16.40
CA SER A 22 -0.76 4.61 16.20
C SER A 22 -0.07 3.56 15.34
N PHE A 23 -0.36 2.27 15.56
CA PHE A 23 0.10 1.18 14.70
C PHE A 23 -0.48 1.30 13.29
N GLY A 24 -1.76 1.67 13.16
CA GLY A 24 -2.43 1.92 11.88
C GLY A 24 -1.82 3.11 11.13
N VAL A 25 -1.53 4.22 11.80
CA VAL A 25 -0.87 5.40 11.22
C VAL A 25 0.57 5.08 10.81
N ASN A 26 1.32 4.35 11.65
CA ASN A 26 2.68 3.93 11.29
C ASN A 26 2.69 2.99 10.09
N ALA A 27 1.81 1.98 10.06
CA ALA A 27 1.64 1.10 8.91
C ALA A 27 1.20 1.88 7.67
N LEU A 28 0.31 2.86 7.81
CA LEU A 28 -0.13 3.73 6.73
C LEU A 28 1.04 4.51 6.13
N ILE A 29 1.87 5.14 6.95
CA ILE A 29 3.06 5.88 6.48
C ILE A 29 4.03 4.95 5.76
N MET A 30 4.34 3.79 6.35
CA MET A 30 5.22 2.79 5.76
C MET A 30 4.70 2.23 4.44
N ILE A 31 3.38 2.25 4.21
CA ILE A 31 2.74 1.79 2.97
C ILE A 31 2.61 2.94 1.94
N VAL A 32 2.39 4.18 2.37
CA VAL A 32 2.20 5.33 1.49
C VAL A 32 3.43 5.59 0.61
N GLU A 33 4.63 5.59 1.20
CA GLU A 33 5.88 5.78 0.45
C GLU A 33 6.08 4.75 -0.68
N PRO A 34 6.01 3.42 -0.42
CA PRO A 34 6.17 2.42 -1.46
C PRO A 34 5.01 2.44 -2.47
N ILE A 35 3.77 2.78 -2.08
CA ILE A 35 2.67 2.93 -3.05
C ILE A 35 3.00 4.01 -4.08
N MET A 36 3.49 5.18 -3.64
CA MET A 36 3.89 6.24 -4.58
C MET A 36 5.08 5.83 -5.43
N ALA A 37 6.07 5.15 -4.86
CA ALA A 37 7.23 4.64 -5.60
C ALA A 37 6.82 3.60 -6.66
N VAL A 38 5.89 2.69 -6.32
CA VAL A 38 5.36 1.67 -7.22
C VAL A 38 4.51 2.30 -8.33
N GLN A 39 3.69 3.31 -8.02
CA GLN A 39 2.94 4.05 -9.04
C GLN A 39 3.87 4.75 -10.03
N ARG A 40 4.92 5.42 -9.55
CA ARG A 40 5.94 6.02 -10.41
C ARG A 40 6.60 4.96 -11.30
N ARG A 41 7.02 3.83 -10.72
CA ARG A 41 7.62 2.73 -11.49
C ARG A 41 6.66 2.18 -12.56
N LYS A 42 5.38 1.98 -12.23
CA LYS A 42 4.35 1.56 -13.18
C LYS A 42 4.19 2.57 -14.32
N SER A 43 4.22 3.86 -14.03
CA SER A 43 4.12 4.91 -15.06
C SER A 43 5.31 4.87 -16.03
N LEU A 44 6.53 4.65 -15.54
CA LEU A 44 7.72 4.56 -16.38
C LEU A 44 7.71 3.29 -17.22
N VAL A 45 7.37 2.14 -16.62
CA VAL A 45 7.21 0.88 -17.35
C VAL A 45 6.10 0.99 -18.41
N ALA A 46 4.99 1.65 -18.12
CA ALA A 46 3.92 1.86 -19.08
C ALA A 46 4.37 2.71 -20.27
N ARG A 47 5.21 3.73 -20.05
CA ARG A 47 5.79 4.55 -21.12
C ARG A 47 6.76 3.73 -21.98
N LEU A 48 7.64 2.94 -21.36
CA LEU A 48 8.56 2.06 -22.08
C LEU A 48 7.81 1.00 -22.91
N LYS A 49 6.76 0.40 -22.36
CA LYS A 49 5.94 -0.60 -23.07
C LYS A 49 5.20 -0.01 -24.27
N ARG A 50 4.85 1.29 -24.24
CA ARG A 50 4.28 2.00 -25.40
C ARG A 50 5.33 2.26 -26.48
N GLN A 51 6.55 2.62 -26.07
CA GLN A 51 7.66 2.84 -27.01
C GLN A 51 8.15 1.54 -27.65
N SER A 52 8.23 0.43 -26.90
CA SER A 52 8.63 -0.86 -27.47
C SER A 52 7.62 -1.34 -28.53
N ARG A 53 6.32 -1.17 -28.29
CA ARG A 53 5.27 -1.50 -29.28
C ARG A 53 5.33 -0.64 -30.53
N ALA A 54 5.81 0.59 -30.44
CA ALA A 54 6.03 1.44 -31.61
C ALA A 54 7.33 1.08 -32.34
N ALA A 55 8.37 0.70 -31.60
CA ALA A 55 9.65 0.26 -32.15
C ALA A 55 9.55 -1.10 -32.84
N ASP A 56 8.80 -2.06 -32.29
CA ASP A 56 8.55 -3.37 -32.92
C ASP A 56 7.78 -3.21 -34.24
N ARG A 57 6.76 -2.34 -34.27
CA ARG A 57 5.97 -2.10 -35.48
C ARG A 57 6.78 -1.41 -36.59
N ASN A 58 7.79 -0.62 -36.24
CA ASN A 58 8.69 0.01 -37.20
C ASN A 58 9.83 -0.91 -37.65
N LYS A 59 10.06 -2.02 -36.96
CA LYS A 59 11.07 -3.03 -37.34
C LYS A 59 10.53 -4.07 -38.32
N GLU A 60 9.20 -4.14 -38.44
CA GLU A 60 8.48 -5.12 -39.26
C GLU A 60 7.92 -4.51 -40.57
N SER A 61 8.23 -3.24 -40.87
CA SER A 61 7.83 -2.53 -42.09
C SER A 61 9.01 -2.14 -42.96
#